data_AF-A0A938YVI5-F1
#
_entry.id   AF-A0A938YVI5-F1
#
_cell.length_a   1.000
_cell.length_b   1.000
_cell.length_c   1.000
_cell.angle_alpha   90.00
_cell.angle_beta   90.00
_cell.angle_gamma   90.00
#
_symmetry.space_group_name_H-M   'P 1'
#
loop_
_entity.id
_entity.type
_entity.pdbx_description
1 polymer ?
#
loop_
_entity_poly.entity_id
_entity_poly.type
_entity_poly.pdbx_seq_one_letter_code
_entity_poly.pdbx_strand_id
1 'polypeptide(L)'
;MKFIDKLAEKMVPFAQIIANNKYLLSLRDGFMVAFPATMFASIMIIIQNLPATFGLSEKLPEGFITFLNDFFGPIGNATMSITAIFVVFGIGYQLAGKYGQAKLFAGAISLSSFLMLLPFGSSEELGTVIPLS
;
A
#
# COMPACT_ATOMS: atom_id res chain seq x y z
N MET A 1 -3.30 -43.08 3.15
CA MET A 1 -3.06 -41.69 3.61
C MET A 1 -2.14 -41.03 2.60
N LYS A 2 -2.61 -39.96 1.95
CA LYS A 2 -1.93 -39.40 0.77
C LYS A 2 -0.63 -38.73 1.24
N PHE A 3 0.42 -38.80 0.44
CA PHE A 3 1.73 -38.18 0.73
C PHE A 3 1.62 -36.70 1.14
N ILE A 4 0.63 -35.99 0.57
CA ILE A 4 0.26 -34.61 0.90
C ILE A 4 -0.17 -34.47 2.37
N ASP A 5 -0.94 -35.42 2.91
CA ASP A 5 -1.44 -35.35 4.29
C ASP A 5 -0.29 -35.43 5.30
N LYS A 6 0.70 -36.32 5.05
CA LYS A 6 1.92 -36.43 5.88
C LYS A 6 2.82 -35.20 5.77
N LEU A 7 2.90 -34.59 4.58
CA LEU A 7 3.66 -33.35 4.40
C LEU A 7 2.98 -32.19 5.15
N ALA A 8 1.66 -32.06 5.00
CA ALA A 8 0.86 -31.05 5.68
C ALA A 8 0.97 -31.17 7.20
N GLU A 9 0.82 -32.37 7.76
CA GLU A 9 0.93 -32.62 9.20
C GLU A 9 2.28 -32.15 9.78
N LYS A 10 3.36 -32.26 8.99
CA LYS A 10 4.69 -31.76 9.36
C LYS A 10 4.87 -30.26 9.13
N MET A 11 4.22 -29.66 8.14
CA MET A 11 4.33 -28.22 7.83
C MET A 11 3.41 -27.34 8.67
N VAL A 12 2.25 -27.85 9.11
CA VAL A 12 1.30 -27.15 9.98
C VAL A 12 1.96 -26.53 11.22
N PRO A 13 2.79 -27.23 12.02
CA PRO A 13 3.42 -26.62 13.20
C PRO A 13 4.38 -25.48 12.83
N PHE A 14 5.12 -25.60 11.71
CA PHE A 14 5.98 -24.50 11.24
C PHE A 14 5.16 -23.30 10.79
N ALA A 15 4.07 -23.53 10.05
CA ALA A 15 3.16 -22.47 9.63
C ALA A 15 2.53 -21.77 10.83
N GLN A 16 2.17 -22.51 11.89
CA GLN A 16 1.64 -21.93 13.13
C GLN A 16 2.65 -21.04 13.84
N ILE A 17 3.93 -21.42 13.92
CA ILE A 17 4.96 -20.60 14.56
C ILE A 17 5.16 -19.30 13.77
N ILE A 18 5.22 -19.37 12.44
CA ILE A 18 5.35 -18.21 11.56
C ILE A 18 4.12 -17.31 11.68
N ALA A 19 2.92 -17.90 11.63
CA ALA A 19 1.66 -17.18 11.72
C ALA A 19 1.47 -16.49 13.08
N ASN A 20 1.99 -17.06 14.17
CA ASN A 20 1.88 -16.48 15.51
C ASN A 20 3.02 -15.49 15.84
N ASN A 21 3.95 -15.24 14.92
CA ASN A 21 5.02 -14.28 15.16
C ASN A 21 4.45 -12.86 15.21
N LYS A 22 4.62 -12.18 16.35
CA LYS A 22 4.12 -10.81 16.57
C LYS A 22 4.60 -9.80 15.53
N TYR A 23 5.81 -9.93 14.98
CA TYR A 23 6.34 -9.02 13.97
C TYR A 23 5.65 -9.24 12.62
N LEU A 24 5.55 -10.49 12.17
CA LEU A 24 4.88 -10.85 10.92
C LEU A 24 3.39 -10.50 10.97
N LEU A 25 2.73 -10.76 12.10
CA LEU A 25 1.36 -10.33 12.29
C LEU A 25 1.24 -8.81 12.27
N SER A 26 2.18 -8.06 12.87
CA SER A 26 2.14 -6.58 12.85
C SER A 26 2.37 -6.03 11.45
N LEU A 27 3.21 -6.68 10.65
CA LEU A 27 3.35 -6.37 9.23
C LEU A 27 2.02 -6.58 8.51
N ARG A 28 1.45 -7.78 8.59
CA ARG A 28 0.14 -8.09 7.98
C ARG A 28 -0.93 -7.07 8.37
N ASP A 29 -1.12 -6.86 9.66
CA ASP A 29 -2.16 -5.98 10.20
C ASP A 29 -1.87 -4.50 9.87
N GLY A 30 -0.59 -4.12 9.73
CA GLY A 30 -0.17 -2.78 9.33
C GLY A 30 -0.43 -2.51 7.84
N PHE A 31 -0.16 -3.48 6.96
CA PHE A 31 -0.50 -3.39 5.54
C PHE A 31 -2.01 -3.29 5.30
N MET A 32 -2.83 -3.88 6.18
CA MET A 32 -4.30 -3.75 6.09
C MET A 32 -4.80 -2.30 6.24
N VAL A 33 -4.00 -1.40 6.82
CA VAL A 33 -4.34 0.04 6.92
C VAL A 33 -4.37 0.71 5.55
N ALA A 34 -3.50 0.30 4.63
CA ALA A 34 -3.45 0.85 3.26
C ALA A 34 -4.46 0.19 2.31
N PHE A 35 -5.03 -0.95 2.70
CA PHE A 35 -5.87 -1.77 1.83
C PHE A 35 -7.12 -1.06 1.27
N PRO A 36 -7.88 -0.27 2.06
CA PRO A 36 -9.02 0.46 1.52
C PRO A 36 -8.64 1.51 0.48
N ALA A 37 -7.52 2.21 0.71
CA ALA A 37 -7.02 3.24 -0.21
C ALA A 37 -6.52 2.62 -1.52
N THR A 38 -5.75 1.54 -1.45
CA THR A 38 -5.25 0.84 -2.64
C THR A 38 -6.37 0.17 -3.43
N MET A 39 -7.37 -0.39 -2.75
CA MET A 39 -8.56 -0.95 -3.39
C MET A 39 -9.35 0.14 -4.12
N PHE A 40 -9.57 1.31 -3.50
CA PHE A 40 -10.24 2.44 -4.13
C PHE A 40 -9.48 2.94 -5.37
N ALA A 41 -8.17 3.13 -5.27
CA ALA A 41 -7.35 3.54 -6.40
C ALA A 41 -7.40 2.54 -7.56
N SER A 42 -7.41 1.25 -7.25
CA SER A 42 -7.50 0.19 -8.26
C SER A 42 -8.80 0.28 -9.05
N ILE A 43 -9.94 0.56 -8.39
CA ILE A 43 -11.23 0.79 -9.05
C ILE A 43 -11.15 2.01 -9.97
N MET A 44 -10.55 3.11 -9.52
CA MET A 44 -10.41 4.33 -10.31
C MET A 44 -9.53 4.13 -11.54
N ILE A 45 -8.43 3.38 -11.41
CA ILE A 45 -7.56 3.01 -12.54
C ILE A 45 -8.31 2.13 -13.55
N ILE A 46 -9.14 1.19 -13.08
CA ILE A 46 -9.97 0.37 -13.96
C ILE A 46 -10.96 1.26 -14.74
N ILE A 47 -11.61 2.22 -14.09
CA ILE A 47 -12.53 3.17 -14.75
C ILE A 47 -11.80 4.01 -15.80
N GLN A 48 -10.60 4.50 -15.48
CA GLN A 48 -9.74 5.24 -16.40
C GLN A 48 -9.41 4.40 -17.65
N ASN A 49 -9.06 3.13 -17.48
CA ASN A 49 -8.64 2.23 -18.56
C ASN A 49 -9.79 1.45 -19.20
N LEU A 50 -11.03 1.66 -18.76
CA LEU A 50 -12.22 0.98 -19.27
C LEU A 50 -12.40 1.20 -20.79
N PRO A 51 -12.30 2.42 -21.34
CA PRO A 51 -12.48 2.66 -22.77
C PRO A 51 -11.47 1.91 -23.64
N ALA A 52 -10.20 1.86 -23.19
CA ALA A 52 -9.12 1.16 -23.88
C ALA A 52 -9.29 -0.35 -23.82
N THR A 53 -9.68 -0.88 -22.66
CA THR A 53 -9.83 -2.33 -22.45
C THR A 53 -10.96 -2.94 -23.28
N PHE A 54 -12.05 -2.20 -23.51
CA PHE A 54 -13.21 -2.66 -24.26
C PHE A 54 -13.22 -2.21 -25.75
N GLY A 55 -12.13 -1.60 -26.24
CA GLY A 55 -12.04 -1.12 -27.63
C GLY A 55 -13.04 -0.01 -27.97
N LEU A 56 -13.50 0.73 -26.95
CA LEU A 56 -14.43 1.86 -27.09
C LEU A 56 -13.70 3.18 -27.36
N SER A 57 -12.37 3.21 -27.30
CA SER A 57 -11.55 4.40 -27.51
C SER A 57 -11.83 5.11 -28.84
N GLU A 58 -12.14 4.36 -29.90
CA GLU A 58 -12.49 4.93 -31.22
C GLU A 58 -13.97 5.33 -31.35
N LYS A 59 -14.83 4.87 -30.43
CA LYS A 59 -16.29 5.12 -30.43
C LYS A 59 -16.71 6.21 -29.44
N LEU A 60 -15.83 6.60 -28.53
CA LEU A 60 -16.07 7.64 -27.54
C LEU A 60 -15.50 8.96 -28.02
N PRO A 61 -16.15 10.10 -27.71
CA PRO A 61 -15.58 11.41 -28.00
C PRO A 61 -14.21 11.56 -27.33
N GLU A 62 -13.23 12.12 -28.03
CA GLU A 62 -11.89 12.38 -27.47
C GLU A 62 -11.95 13.15 -26.14
N GLY A 63 -12.85 14.14 -26.05
CA GLY A 63 -13.07 14.90 -24.82
C GLY A 63 -13.54 14.07 -23.62
N PHE A 64 -14.21 12.93 -23.84
CA PHE A 64 -14.59 12.01 -22.76
C PHE A 64 -13.39 11.18 -22.28
N ILE A 65 -12.53 10.74 -23.21
CA ILE A 65 -11.28 10.03 -22.88
C ILE A 65 -10.32 10.95 -22.12
N THR A 66 -10.17 12.20 -22.56
CA THR A 66 -9.35 13.20 -21.88
C THR A 66 -9.89 13.49 -20.48
N PHE A 67 -11.20 13.69 -20.32
CA PHE A 67 -11.82 13.88 -19.01
C PHE A 67 -11.55 12.70 -18.05
N LEU A 68 -11.68 11.46 -18.53
CA LEU A 68 -11.41 10.28 -17.70
C LEU A 68 -9.94 10.22 -17.27
N ASN A 69 -9.00 10.52 -18.16
CA ASN A 69 -7.57 10.51 -17.82
C ASN A 69 -7.20 11.63 -16.85
N ASP A 70 -7.71 12.84 -17.05
CA ASP A 70 -7.40 13.99 -16.21
C ASP A 70 -8.01 13.84 -14.81
N PHE A 71 -9.21 13.25 -14.72
CA PHE A 71 -9.91 13.10 -13.44
C PHE A 71 -9.42 11.87 -12.63
N PHE A 72 -9.25 10.71 -13.29
CA PHE A 72 -8.91 9.45 -12.60
C PHE A 72 -7.41 9.13 -12.60
N GLY A 73 -6.64 9.64 -13.56
CA GLY A 73 -5.20 9.44 -13.65
C GLY A 73 -4.42 9.90 -12.42
N PRO A 74 -4.67 11.10 -11.86
CA PRO A 74 -3.97 11.56 -10.66
C PRO A 74 -4.22 10.68 -9.42
N ILE A 75 -5.37 9.99 -9.34
CA ILE A 75 -5.76 9.20 -8.16
C ILE A 75 -4.85 7.98 -7.98
N GLY A 76 -4.52 7.29 -9.09
CA GLY A 76 -3.63 6.14 -9.07
C GLY A 76 -2.22 6.52 -8.59
N ASN A 77 -1.66 7.56 -9.21
CA ASN A 77 -0.33 8.07 -8.88
C ASN A 77 -0.25 8.56 -7.43
N ALA A 78 -1.22 9.37 -7.00
CA ALA A 78 -1.26 9.86 -5.63
C ALA A 78 -1.32 8.72 -4.61
N THR A 79 -2.11 7.68 -4.88
CA THR A 79 -2.22 6.53 -3.98
C THR A 79 -0.91 5.75 -3.89
N MET A 80 -0.23 5.51 -5.02
CA MET A 80 1.07 4.84 -5.02
C MET A 80 2.10 5.64 -4.20
N SER A 81 2.16 6.96 -4.38
CA SER A 81 3.08 7.83 -3.67
C SER A 81 2.90 7.84 -2.16
N ILE A 82 1.65 7.76 -1.67
CA ILE A 82 1.35 7.83 -0.23
C ILE A 82 1.24 6.47 0.45
N THR A 83 1.19 5.36 -0.30
CA THR A 83 0.99 4.01 0.28
C THR A 83 2.02 3.66 1.35
N ALA A 84 3.31 4.00 1.12
CA ALA A 84 4.38 3.74 2.07
C ALA A 84 4.14 4.44 3.43
N ILE A 85 3.59 5.66 3.42
CA ILE A 85 3.27 6.44 4.62
C ILE A 85 2.23 5.70 5.47
N PHE A 86 1.14 5.24 4.84
CA PHE A 86 0.09 4.47 5.53
C PHE A 86 0.61 3.16 6.11
N VAL A 87 1.43 2.43 5.33
CA VAL A 87 1.98 1.15 5.75
C VAL A 87 2.94 1.31 6.93
N VAL A 88 3.88 2.27 6.87
CA VAL A 88 4.85 2.49 7.95
C VAL A 88 4.17 2.92 9.26
N PHE A 89 3.19 3.82 9.16
CA PHE A 89 2.38 4.21 10.32
C PHE A 89 1.62 3.01 10.88
N GLY A 90 0.95 2.24 10.01
CA GLY A 90 0.18 1.06 10.39
C GLY A 90 1.02 -0.01 11.08
N ILE A 91 2.23 -0.30 10.59
CA ILE A 91 3.13 -1.27 11.19
C ILE A 91 3.55 -0.83 12.60
N GLY A 92 3.97 0.44 12.76
CA GLY A 92 4.35 0.99 14.06
C GLY A 92 3.20 0.95 15.07
N TYR A 93 2.00 1.34 14.60
CA TYR A 93 0.76 1.31 15.38
C TYR A 93 0.41 -0.10 15.87
N GLN A 94 0.45 -1.10 14.99
CA GLN A 94 0.08 -2.48 15.34
C GLN A 94 1.14 -3.15 16.22
N LEU A 95 2.42 -2.88 15.97
CA LEU A 95 3.51 -3.45 16.76
C LEU A 95 3.45 -2.96 18.20
N ALA A 96 3.29 -1.64 18.41
CA ALA A 96 3.12 -1.08 19.76
C ALA A 96 1.90 -1.64 20.48
N GLY A 97 0.81 -1.89 19.75
CA GLY A 97 -0.37 -2.56 20.29
C GLY A 97 -0.08 -3.94 20.86
N LYS A 98 0.78 -4.73 20.21
CA LYS A 98 1.19 -6.07 20.68
C LYS A 98 2.16 -6.02 21.85
N TYR A 99 2.82 -4.88 22.05
CA TYR A 99 3.67 -4.60 23.21
C TYR A 99 2.91 -3.93 24.37
N GLY A 100 1.62 -3.66 24.24
CA GLY A 100 0.84 -2.94 25.26
C GLY A 100 1.24 -1.46 25.41
N GLN A 101 1.86 -0.89 24.39
CA GLN A 101 2.34 0.49 24.36
C GLN A 101 1.36 1.42 23.64
N ALA A 102 1.57 2.73 23.80
CA ALA A 102 0.71 3.73 23.18
C ALA A 102 0.87 3.76 21.65
N LYS A 103 -0.14 3.23 20.95
CA LYS A 103 -0.11 2.95 19.50
C LYS A 103 0.08 4.21 18.64
N LEU A 104 -0.59 5.30 19.00
CA LEU A 104 -0.55 6.55 18.23
C LEU A 104 0.87 7.14 18.17
N PHE A 105 1.56 7.20 19.31
CA PHE A 105 2.93 7.72 19.37
C PHE A 105 3.90 6.83 18.60
N ALA A 106 3.77 5.51 18.70
CA ALA A 106 4.63 4.59 17.96
C ALA A 106 4.45 4.70 16.44
N GLY A 107 3.21 4.88 15.95
CA GLY A 107 2.95 5.15 14.54
C GLY A 107 3.53 6.48 14.07
N ALA A 108 3.43 7.54 14.88
CA ALA A 108 4.01 8.84 14.56
C ALA A 108 5.55 8.80 14.52
N ILE A 109 6.18 8.08 15.47
CA ILE A 109 7.63 7.89 15.52
C ILE A 109 8.10 7.06 14.32
N SER A 110 7.42 5.96 13.98
CA SER A 110 7.81 5.13 12.83
C SER A 110 7.75 5.93 11.53
N LEU A 111 6.71 6.75 11.35
CA LEU A 111 6.59 7.64 10.20
C LEU A 111 7.71 8.68 10.17
N SER A 112 8.01 9.31 11.31
CA SER A 112 9.07 10.32 11.41
C SER A 112 10.44 9.72 11.08
N SER A 113 10.75 8.54 11.61
CA SER A 113 11.98 7.82 11.29
C SER A 113 12.06 7.42 9.83
N PHE A 114 10.94 7.03 9.21
CA PHE A 114 10.91 6.73 7.78
C PHE A 114 11.22 7.96 6.94
N LEU A 115 10.61 9.11 7.22
CA LEU A 115 10.88 10.36 6.51
C LEU A 115 12.34 10.82 6.67
N MET A 116 12.96 10.61 7.83
CA MET A 116 14.37 10.92 8.07
C MET A 116 15.33 10.05 7.24
N LEU A 117 14.92 8.84 6.85
CA LEU A 117 15.71 7.92 6.04
C LEU A 117 15.55 8.15 4.53
N LEU A 118 14.54 8.93 4.11
CA LEU A 118 14.34 9.20 2.70
C LEU A 118 15.46 10.12 2.16
N PRO A 119 16.02 9.82 0.98
CA PRO A 119 16.96 10.73 0.34
C PRO A 119 16.21 11.99 -0.10
N PHE A 120 16.73 13.16 0.28
CA PHE A 120 16.16 14.43 -0.13
C PHE A 120 16.85 14.94 -1.40
N GLY A 121 16.06 15.24 -2.43
CA GLY A 121 16.51 15.94 -3.62
C GLY A 121 16.49 17.44 -3.42
N SER A 122 17.33 18.17 -4.13
CA SER A 122 17.28 19.63 -4.20
C SER A 122 16.84 20.05 -5.61
N SER A 123 15.73 20.77 -5.70
CA SER A 123 15.24 21.37 -6.95
C SER A 123 15.28 22.89 -6.82
N GLU A 124 15.83 23.59 -7.82
CA GLU A 124 16.01 25.06 -7.80
C GLU A 124 14.67 25.83 -7.69
N GLU A 125 13.55 25.24 -8.13
CA GLU A 125 12.21 25.86 -8.06
C GLU A 125 11.40 25.51 -6.79
N LEU A 126 11.63 24.34 -6.19
CA LEU A 126 10.76 23.77 -5.14
C LEU A 126 11.48 23.51 -3.81
N GLY A 127 12.78 23.78 -3.73
CA GLY A 127 13.59 23.56 -2.54
C GLY A 127 13.89 22.08 -2.29
N THR A 128 13.87 21.66 -1.01
CA THR A 128 14.09 20.27 -0.61
C THR A 128 12.85 19.43 -0.92
N VAL A 129 12.96 18.53 -1.89
CA VAL A 129 11.86 17.68 -2.35
C VAL A 129 12.12 16.23 -1.99
N ILE A 130 11.04 15.51 -1.65
CA ILE A 130 11.07 14.05 -1.56
C ILE A 130 10.86 13.53 -2.99
N PRO A 131 11.85 12.88 -3.61
CA PRO A 131 11.67 12.29 -4.93
C PRO A 131 10.68 11.14 -4.82
N LEU A 132 9.45 11.39 -5.25
CA LEU A 132 8.45 10.37 -5.52
C LEU A 132 8.68 9.93 -6.97
N SER A 133 9.70 9.09 -7.17
CA SER A 133 10.04 8.52 -8.48
C SER A 133 8.88 7.71 -9.06
#